data_AF-A0A2N3QS86-F1
#
_entry.id   AF-A0A2N3QS86-F1
#
_cell.length_a   1.000
_cell.length_b   1.000
_cell.length_c   1.000
_cell.angle_alpha   90.00
_cell.angle_beta   90.00
_cell.angle_gamma   90.00
#
_symmetry.space_group_name_H-M   'P 1'
#
loop_
_entity.id
_entity.type
_entity.pdbx_description
1 polymer ?
#
loop_
_entity_poly.entity_id
_entity_poly.type
_entity_poly.pdbx_seq_one_letter_code
_entity_poly.pdbx_strand_id
1 'polypeptide(L)'
;MQSIEQIDPRLIARTLDEGASTDRIDLLDVLYSLMEQALYPGKTELNDDEHTEVAWALEDGAYSVTRIRHDSPLYRALFQRFDGNGRALTDALAPAIIDELSSDLYALASSEALTQRLTEILE
;
A
#
# COMPACT_ATOMS: atom_id res chain seq x y z
N MET A 1 4.03 -15.75 -23.25
CA MET A 1 3.86 -14.32 -22.98
C MET A 1 2.38 -14.07 -22.80
N GLN A 2 1.90 -13.98 -21.56
CA GLN A 2 0.57 -13.43 -21.32
C GLN A 2 0.74 -11.92 -21.46
N SER A 3 0.12 -11.35 -22.49
CA SER A 3 0.02 -9.90 -22.63
C SER A 3 -0.57 -9.32 -21.36
N ILE A 4 -0.08 -8.15 -20.93
CA ILE A 4 -0.71 -7.26 -19.96
C ILE A 4 -2.01 -6.75 -20.59
N GLU A 5 -2.94 -7.66 -20.87
CA GLU A 5 -4.30 -7.33 -21.25
C GLU A 5 -4.88 -6.58 -20.06
N GLN A 6 -4.93 -5.25 -20.22
CA GLN A 6 -5.63 -4.26 -19.41
C GLN A 6 -6.34 -4.88 -18.21
N ILE A 7 -5.73 -4.76 -17.03
CA ILE A 7 -6.42 -5.13 -15.79
C ILE A 7 -7.73 -4.36 -15.76
N ASP A 8 -8.85 -5.08 -15.74
CA ASP A 8 -10.18 -4.47 -15.66
C ASP A 8 -10.24 -3.55 -14.42
N PRO A 9 -10.58 -2.26 -14.55
CA PRO A 9 -10.75 -1.35 -13.42
C PRO A 9 -11.69 -1.91 -12.34
N ARG A 10 -12.65 -2.75 -12.71
CA ARG A 10 -13.54 -3.45 -11.74
C ARG A 10 -12.80 -4.51 -10.93
N LEU A 11 -11.80 -5.17 -11.52
CA LEU A 11 -10.94 -6.11 -10.81
C LEU A 11 -10.03 -5.37 -9.82
N ILE A 12 -9.57 -4.17 -10.17
CA ILE A 12 -8.82 -3.29 -9.25
C ILE A 12 -9.70 -2.97 -8.03
N ALA A 13 -10.83 -2.31 -8.24
CA ALA A 13 -11.73 -1.89 -7.17
C ALA A 13 -12.12 -3.06 -6.25
N ARG A 14 -12.48 -4.22 -6.83
CA ARG A 14 -12.82 -5.40 -6.05
C ARG A 14 -11.67 -5.92 -5.18
N THR A 15 -10.44 -5.97 -5.73
CA THR A 15 -9.28 -6.45 -4.97
C THR A 15 -8.97 -5.54 -3.79
N LEU A 16 -9.13 -4.22 -3.99
CA LEU A 16 -8.91 -3.23 -2.95
C LEU A 16 -9.98 -3.28 -1.86
N ASP A 17 -11.25 -3.41 -2.23
CA ASP A 17 -12.37 -3.52 -1.28
C ASP A 17 -12.24 -4.80 -0.43
N GLU A 18 -11.87 -5.92 -1.05
CA GLU A 18 -11.61 -7.17 -0.32
C GLU A 18 -10.44 -7.00 0.66
N GLY A 19 -9.37 -6.31 0.25
CA GLY A 19 -8.21 -6.02 1.11
C GLY A 19 -8.50 -5.07 2.27
N ALA A 20 -9.26 -4.01 2.04
CA ALA A 20 -9.64 -3.01 3.05
C ALA A 20 -10.58 -3.60 4.12
N SER A 21 -11.37 -4.63 3.79
CA SER A 21 -12.31 -5.28 4.72
C SER A 21 -11.67 -6.25 5.72
N THR A 22 -10.35 -6.47 5.66
CA THR A 22 -9.68 -7.49 6.48
C THR A 22 -9.22 -6.90 7.82
N ASP A 23 -10.06 -7.00 8.86
CA ASP A 23 -9.71 -6.68 10.25
C ASP A 23 -8.58 -7.61 10.75
N ARG A 24 -7.31 -7.14 10.74
CA ARG A 24 -6.20 -7.87 11.39
C ARG A 24 -5.35 -6.96 12.25
N ILE A 25 -5.22 -7.37 13.51
CA ILE A 25 -4.39 -6.76 14.57
C ILE A 25 -2.89 -6.74 14.17
N ASP A 26 -2.46 -7.60 13.25
CA ASP A 26 -1.11 -7.63 12.66
C ASP A 26 -0.80 -6.39 11.76
N LEU A 27 -1.79 -5.53 11.50
CA LEU A 27 -1.62 -4.29 10.75
C LEU A 27 -0.97 -3.17 11.54
N LEU A 28 -0.82 -3.27 12.87
CA LEU A 28 -0.33 -2.14 13.65
C LEU A 28 1.09 -1.73 13.26
N ASP A 29 2.00 -2.70 13.10
CA ASP A 29 3.39 -2.43 12.68
C ASP A 29 3.44 -1.88 11.25
N VAL A 30 2.63 -2.45 10.34
CA VAL A 30 2.49 -1.97 8.95
C VAL A 30 1.97 -0.53 8.92
N LEU A 31 0.92 -0.25 9.70
CA LEU A 31 0.28 1.05 9.79
C LEU A 31 1.23 2.06 10.44
N TYR A 32 1.99 1.65 11.44
CA TYR A 32 3.04 2.47 12.06
C TYR A 32 4.10 2.84 11.03
N SER A 33 4.68 1.87 10.32
CA SER A 33 5.67 2.13 9.24
C SER A 33 5.14 3.02 8.12
N LEU A 34 3.88 2.85 7.72
CA LEU A 34 3.23 3.72 6.73
C LEU A 34 3.09 5.15 7.22
N MET A 35 2.75 5.33 8.50
CA MET A 35 2.62 6.66 9.12
C MET A 35 3.97 7.35 9.30
N GLU A 36 5.03 6.62 9.64
CA GLU A 36 6.39 7.16 9.67
C GLU A 36 6.79 7.72 8.30
N GLN A 37 6.54 6.97 7.22
CA GLN A 37 6.83 7.44 5.85
C GLN A 37 5.97 8.65 5.45
N ALA A 38 4.72 8.70 5.91
CA ALA A 38 3.81 9.78 5.58
C ALA A 38 4.18 11.10 6.27
N LEU A 39 4.55 11.04 7.56
CA LEU A 39 4.88 12.21 8.37
C LEU A 39 6.34 12.66 8.17
N TYR A 40 7.27 11.71 8.00
CA TYR A 40 8.70 11.97 7.89
C TYR A 40 9.30 11.29 6.65
N PRO A 41 8.94 11.73 5.44
CA PRO A 41 9.41 11.10 4.21
C PRO A 41 10.94 11.16 4.09
N GLY A 42 11.55 10.01 3.84
CA GLY A 42 13.01 9.89 3.65
C GLY A 42 13.82 9.81 4.94
N LYS A 43 13.17 9.76 6.10
CA LYS A 43 13.83 9.53 7.38
C LYS A 43 13.88 8.03 7.69
N THR A 44 15.05 7.53 8.06
CA THR A 44 15.27 6.09 8.33
C THR A 44 15.16 5.71 9.80
N GLU A 45 15.21 6.70 10.70
CA GLU A 45 15.11 6.51 12.15
C GLU A 45 14.45 7.75 12.75
N LEU A 46 13.43 7.54 13.57
CA LEU A 46 12.72 8.59 14.29
C LEU A 46 13.26 8.71 15.72
N ASN A 47 13.15 9.90 16.31
CA ASN A 47 13.37 10.09 17.73
C ASN A 47 12.08 9.83 18.54
N ASP A 48 12.18 9.80 19.87
CA ASP A 48 11.05 9.50 20.76
C ASP A 48 9.86 10.48 20.60
N ASP A 49 10.13 11.76 20.33
CA ASP A 49 9.10 12.77 20.12
C ASP A 49 8.35 12.51 18.80
N GLU A 50 9.08 12.16 17.74
CA GLU A 50 8.51 11.83 16.43
C GLU A 50 7.73 10.50 16.47
N HIS A 51 8.21 9.51 17.22
CA HIS A 51 7.45 8.28 17.49
C HIS A 51 6.16 8.57 18.26
N THR A 52 6.17 9.56 19.14
CA THR A 52 4.97 10.02 19.86
C THR A 52 3.99 10.72 18.92
N GLU A 53 4.46 11.56 18.00
CA GLU A 53 3.63 12.19 16.97
C GLU A 53 2.96 11.17 16.04
N VAL A 54 3.70 10.13 15.62
CA VAL A 54 3.13 9.01 14.86
C VAL A 54 2.02 8.30 15.64
N ALA A 55 2.25 8.02 16.93
CA ALA A 55 1.24 7.39 17.78
C ALA A 55 -0.02 8.24 17.92
N TRP A 56 0.11 9.56 18.10
CA TRP A 56 -1.05 10.47 18.16
C TRP A 56 -1.81 10.55 16.84
N ALA A 57 -1.10 10.58 15.71
CA ALA A 57 -1.75 10.55 14.41
C ALA A 57 -2.58 9.26 14.25
N LEU A 58 -2.04 8.12 14.65
CA LEU A 58 -2.78 6.85 14.62
C LEU A 58 -4.03 6.87 15.50
N GLU A 59 -3.97 7.47 16.69
CA GLU A 59 -5.13 7.61 17.57
C GLU A 59 -6.23 8.50 16.99
N ASP A 60 -5.90 9.51 16.17
CA ASP A 60 -6.88 10.37 15.50
C ASP A 60 -7.69 9.61 14.43
N GLY A 61 -7.21 8.43 13.98
CA GLY A 61 -7.97 7.50 13.16
C GLY A 61 -8.32 8.01 11.75
N ALA A 62 -7.71 9.12 11.32
CA ALA A 62 -8.01 9.78 10.05
C ALA A 62 -7.40 9.08 8.81
N TYR A 63 -6.95 7.83 8.95
CA TYR A 63 -6.16 7.14 7.94
C TYR A 63 -6.89 5.91 7.39
N SER A 64 -6.69 5.66 6.10
CA SER A 64 -7.15 4.43 5.44
C SER A 64 -5.94 3.68 4.92
N VAL A 65 -5.87 2.39 5.24
CA VAL A 65 -4.87 1.48 4.67
C VAL A 65 -5.59 0.49 3.79
N THR A 66 -5.11 0.36 2.55
CA THR A 66 -5.62 -0.62 1.60
C THR A 66 -4.55 -1.68 1.35
N ARG A 67 -4.95 -2.95 1.48
CA ARG A 67 -4.10 -4.12 1.23
C ARG A 67 -4.32 -4.67 -0.17
N ILE A 68 -3.25 -4.97 -0.88
CA ILE A 68 -3.24 -5.75 -2.12
C ILE A 68 -2.47 -7.04 -1.85
N ARG A 69 -3.18 -8.17 -1.87
CA ARG A 69 -2.57 -9.47 -1.58
C ARG A 69 -1.53 -9.85 -2.64
N HIS A 70 -0.40 -10.41 -2.22
CA HIS A 70 0.70 -10.82 -3.11
C HIS A 70 0.26 -11.85 -4.17
N ASP A 71 -0.72 -12.69 -3.83
CA ASP A 71 -1.26 -13.73 -4.70
C ASP A 71 -2.32 -13.21 -5.68
N SER A 72 -2.74 -11.95 -5.53
CA SER A 72 -3.75 -11.35 -6.41
C SER A 72 -3.21 -11.12 -7.83
N PRO A 73 -4.06 -11.25 -8.87
CA PRO A 73 -3.69 -10.87 -10.23
C PRO A 73 -3.22 -9.42 -10.34
N LEU A 74 -3.81 -8.52 -9.56
CA LEU A 74 -3.44 -7.10 -9.49
C LEU A 74 -1.99 -6.93 -9.02
N TYR A 75 -1.60 -7.57 -7.91
CA TYR A 75 -0.23 -7.51 -7.42
C TYR A 75 0.76 -7.99 -8.47
N ARG A 76 0.48 -9.14 -9.11
CA ARG A 76 1.38 -9.72 -10.11
C ARG A 76 1.58 -8.81 -11.31
N ALA A 77 0.50 -8.19 -11.79
CA ALA A 77 0.57 -7.29 -12.92
C ALA A 77 1.26 -5.96 -12.58
N LEU A 78 1.05 -5.41 -11.38
CA LEU A 78 1.81 -4.27 -10.87
C LEU A 78 3.29 -4.60 -10.75
N PHE A 79 3.62 -5.73 -10.12
CA PHE A 79 5.00 -6.17 -9.95
C PHE A 79 5.69 -6.36 -11.32
N GLN A 80 4.99 -6.91 -12.31
CA GLN A 80 5.49 -7.00 -13.69
C GLN A 80 5.65 -5.64 -14.37
N ARG A 81 4.72 -4.69 -14.16
CA ARG A 81 4.78 -3.32 -14.72
C ARG A 81 6.04 -2.56 -14.29
N PHE A 82 6.56 -2.90 -13.11
CA PHE A 82 7.81 -2.37 -12.54
C PHE A 82 8.98 -3.36 -12.67
N ASP A 83 8.95 -4.30 -13.62
CA ASP A 83 10.03 -5.27 -13.90
C ASP A 83 10.47 -6.11 -12.68
N GLY A 84 9.56 -6.38 -11.75
CA GLY A 84 9.82 -7.07 -10.50
C GLY A 84 10.52 -6.23 -9.43
N ASN A 85 10.61 -4.92 -9.62
CA ASN A 85 11.21 -3.99 -8.67
C ASN A 85 10.18 -3.53 -7.64
N GLY A 86 10.14 -4.23 -6.50
CA GLY A 86 9.25 -3.89 -5.38
C GLY A 86 9.44 -2.47 -4.84
N ARG A 87 10.67 -1.94 -4.87
CA ARG A 87 10.94 -0.57 -4.43
C ARG A 87 10.35 0.47 -5.38
N ALA A 88 10.49 0.28 -6.69
CA ALA A 88 9.87 1.17 -7.67
C ALA A 88 8.33 1.14 -7.56
N LEU A 89 7.76 -0.03 -7.26
CA LEU A 89 6.34 -0.19 -6.99
C LEU A 89 5.89 0.59 -5.74
N THR A 90 6.59 0.45 -4.61
CA THR A 90 6.26 1.18 -3.38
C THR A 90 6.48 2.69 -3.52
N ASP A 91 7.52 3.12 -4.23
CA ASP A 91 7.79 4.54 -4.51
C ASP A 91 6.65 5.17 -5.34
N ALA A 92 6.13 4.45 -6.34
CA ALA A 92 5.02 4.91 -7.17
C ALA A 92 3.68 5.01 -6.42
N LEU A 93 3.53 4.23 -5.34
CA LEU A 93 2.31 4.16 -4.54
C LEU A 93 2.43 4.85 -3.17
N ALA A 94 3.55 5.56 -2.93
CA ALA A 94 3.88 6.11 -1.62
C ALA A 94 2.75 6.98 -1.01
N PRO A 95 2.49 6.87 0.31
CA PRO A 95 3.16 5.98 1.27
C PRO A 95 2.69 4.52 1.13
N ALA A 96 3.65 3.61 0.90
CA ALA A 96 3.35 2.19 0.66
C ALA A 96 4.53 1.30 1.07
N ILE A 97 4.23 0.09 1.52
CA ILE A 97 5.22 -0.93 1.88
C ILE A 97 4.82 -2.30 1.34
N ILE A 98 5.80 -3.17 1.10
CA ILE A 98 5.58 -4.60 0.93
C ILE A 98 5.97 -5.25 2.25
N ASP A 99 5.01 -5.90 2.91
CA ASP A 99 5.25 -6.58 4.18
C ASP A 99 6.18 -7.79 3.98
N GLU A 100 7.20 -7.93 4.82
CA GLU A 100 8.20 -8.99 4.66
C GLU A 100 7.63 -10.39 4.97
N LEU A 101 6.63 -10.48 5.84
CA LEU A 101 6.06 -11.75 6.27
C LEU A 101 5.03 -12.27 5.28
N SER A 102 4.10 -11.42 4.84
CA SER A 102 3.01 -11.80 3.94
C SER A 102 3.31 -11.54 2.47
N SER A 103 4.34 -10.73 2.17
CA SER A 103 4.64 -10.20 0.83
C SER A 103 3.52 -9.36 0.23
N ASP A 104 2.50 -9.00 1.01
CA ASP A 104 1.40 -8.17 0.52
C ASP A 104 1.83 -6.72 0.47
N LEU A 105 1.25 -5.99 -0.48
CA LEU A 105 1.44 -4.57 -0.63
C LEU A 105 0.38 -3.84 0.20
N TYR A 106 0.81 -2.91 1.05
CA TYR A 106 -0.05 -2.02 1.81
C TYR A 106 0.22 -0.58 1.39
N ALA A 107 -0.83 0.18 1.17
CA ALA A 107 -0.74 1.61 0.85
C ALA A 107 -1.61 2.42 1.80
N LEU A 108 -1.09 3.55 2.26
CA LEU A 108 -1.80 4.53 3.08
C LEU A 108 -2.72 5.38 2.20
N ALA A 109 -3.76 4.75 1.67
CA ALA A 109 -4.78 5.37 0.85
C ALA A 109 -6.10 4.60 0.99
N SER A 110 -7.21 5.28 0.73
CA SER A 110 -8.51 4.62 0.55
C SER A 110 -8.52 3.80 -0.75
N SER A 111 -9.43 2.81 -0.82
CA SER A 111 -9.65 1.98 -2.03
C SER A 111 -9.91 2.84 -3.28
N GLU A 112 -10.68 3.92 -3.12
CA GLU A 112 -10.99 4.87 -4.21
C GLU A 112 -9.75 5.63 -4.70
N ALA A 113 -9.00 6.26 -3.78
CA ALA A 113 -7.80 7.01 -4.13
C ALA A 113 -6.72 6.12 -4.76
N LEU A 114 -6.59 4.90 -4.24
CA LEU A 114 -5.64 3.93 -4.77
C LEU A 114 -6.07 3.39 -6.13
N THR A 115 -7.36 3.18 -6.37
CA THR A 115 -7.88 2.80 -7.70
C THR A 115 -7.49 3.83 -8.75
N GLN A 116 -7.68 5.13 -8.47
CA GLN A 116 -7.34 6.20 -9.41
C GLN A 116 -5.84 6.19 -9.77
N ARG A 117 -4.95 6.10 -8.77
CA ARG A 117 -3.50 5.99 -9.00
C ARG A 117 -3.13 4.75 -9.80
N LEU A 118 -3.75 3.61 -9.51
CA LEU A 118 -3.45 2.36 -10.20
C LEU A 118 -3.90 2.41 -11.67
N THR A 119 -5.02 3.06 -11.97
CA THR A 119 -5.43 3.31 -13.35
C THR A 119 -4.36 4.12 -14.10
N GLU A 120 -3.86 5.22 -13.52
CA GLU A 120 -2.81 6.05 -14.14
C GLU A 120 -1.48 5.31 -14.39
N ILE A 121 -1.14 4.33 -13.55
CA ILE A 121 0.11 3.54 -13.67
C ILE A 121 -0.02 2.42 -14.72
N LEU A 122 -1.23 1.87 -14.86
CA LEU A 122 -1.53 0.71 -15.70
C LEU A 122 -2.02 1.08 -17.10
N GLU A 123 -2.42 2.33 -17.33
CA GLU A 123 -2.56 2.94 -18.66
C GLU A 123 -1.21 3.19 -19.35
#